data_AF-A0A381WFK6-F1
#
_entry.id   AF-A0A381WFK6-F1
#
_cell.length_a   1.000
_cell.length_b   1.000
_cell.length_c   1.000
_cell.angle_alpha   90.00
_cell.angle_beta   90.00
_cell.angle_gamma   90.00
#
_symmetry.space_group_name_H-M   'P 1'
#
loop_
_entity.id
_entity.type
_entity.pdbx_description
1 polymer ?
#
loop_
_entity_poly.entity_id
_entity_poly.type
_entity_poly.pdbx_seq_one_letter_code
_entity_poly.pdbx_strand_id
1 'polypeptide(L)'
;VASVVLYHFSRSFDFPREEPMTQEVDNSRRRMLTTVTSGVGLVGAGAMVVPFVASMAPSARAKAAGAPVEVDISTLKEGRMLTVEWRGKPVWIIRRTQKMLDDLAQIRDRLADPDSTVLDQQPTYAHNEYRSIRPEILIVLGVCTHLGCAPTEKFETGAASGISDDWVGGFFCPCHGSAFDFAGRVFRNVPAPTNLVVPPHSFLSENRILVGVDQEETA
;
A
#
# COMPACT_ATOMS: atom_id res chain seq x y z
N VAL A 1 117.03 13.34 -8.39
CA VAL A 1 116.70 14.03 -7.11
C VAL A 1 115.20 14.02 -6.96
N ALA A 2 114.72 13.72 -5.75
CA ALA A 2 113.33 13.67 -5.27
C ALA A 2 112.54 12.37 -5.49
N SER A 3 112.64 11.49 -4.48
CA SER A 3 111.74 10.39 -4.19
C SER A 3 110.38 10.93 -3.71
N VAL A 4 109.27 10.39 -4.22
CA VAL A 4 107.92 10.64 -3.69
C VAL A 4 107.39 9.31 -3.15
N VAL A 5 107.30 9.21 -1.83
CA VAL A 5 106.69 8.06 -1.13
C VAL A 5 105.18 8.29 -1.09
N LEU A 6 104.43 7.55 -1.91
CA LEU A 6 102.97 7.51 -1.85
C LEU A 6 102.54 6.43 -0.85
N TYR A 7 102.15 6.84 0.36
CA TYR A 7 101.46 5.97 1.31
C TYR A 7 100.04 5.67 0.77
N HIS A 8 99.80 4.44 0.31
CA HIS A 8 98.46 3.95 -0.01
C HIS A 8 97.76 3.48 1.28
N PHE A 9 96.93 4.36 1.85
CA PHE A 9 96.07 4.02 2.99
C PHE A 9 94.81 3.31 2.48
N SER A 10 94.89 1.99 2.30
CA SER A 10 93.74 1.13 1.99
C SER A 10 92.90 0.93 3.26
N ARG A 11 91.94 1.82 3.52
CA ARG A 11 90.81 1.49 4.41
C ARG A 11 89.77 0.72 3.60
N SER A 12 89.74 -0.59 3.74
CA SER A 12 88.58 -1.40 3.40
C SER A 12 87.43 -0.96 4.31
N PHE A 13 86.48 -0.20 3.76
CA PHE A 13 85.18 0.00 4.38
C PHE A 13 84.42 -1.33 4.26
N ASP A 14 84.40 -2.10 5.35
CA ASP A 14 83.42 -3.18 5.50
C ASP A 14 82.05 -2.52 5.70
N PHE A 15 81.23 -2.52 4.65
CA PHE A 15 79.81 -2.27 4.80
C PHE A 15 79.20 -3.48 5.52
N PRO A 16 78.51 -3.32 6.66
CA PRO A 16 77.81 -4.43 7.28
C PRO A 16 76.83 -5.00 6.25
N ARG A 17 76.98 -6.29 5.93
CA ARG A 17 76.04 -7.00 5.07
C ARG A 17 74.73 -7.06 5.85
N GLU A 18 73.71 -6.35 5.39
CA GLU A 18 72.36 -6.50 5.90
C GLU A 18 71.99 -7.98 5.75
N GLU A 19 71.86 -8.70 6.88
CA GLU A 19 71.33 -10.06 6.84
C GLU A 19 69.93 -9.99 6.22
N PRO A 20 69.58 -10.90 5.29
CA PRO A 20 68.24 -10.92 4.76
C PRO A 20 67.29 -11.13 5.92
N MET A 21 66.53 -10.09 6.29
CA MET A 21 65.43 -10.21 7.24
C MET A 21 64.42 -11.18 6.63
N THR A 22 64.55 -12.47 6.91
CA THR A 22 63.46 -13.42 6.72
C THR A 22 62.48 -13.15 7.84
N GLN A 23 61.69 -12.09 7.68
CA GLN A 23 60.57 -11.80 8.55
C GLN A 23 59.59 -12.98 8.38
N GLU A 24 59.65 -13.95 9.29
CA GLU A 24 58.69 -15.05 9.28
C GLU A 24 57.29 -14.45 9.41
N VAL A 25 56.46 -14.71 8.40
CA VAL A 25 55.10 -14.19 8.35
C VAL A 25 54.29 -14.85 9.47
N ASP A 26 53.86 -14.06 10.45
CA ASP A 26 52.97 -14.54 11.52
C ASP A 26 51.57 -14.81 10.96
N ASN A 27 51.38 -16.04 10.51
CA ASN A 27 50.11 -16.52 9.96
C ASN A 27 48.98 -16.51 11.00
N SER A 28 49.29 -16.60 12.29
CA SER A 28 48.30 -16.57 13.38
C SER A 28 47.69 -15.18 13.51
N ARG A 29 48.53 -14.13 13.57
CA ARG A 29 48.08 -12.74 13.58
C ARG A 29 47.30 -12.39 12.32
N ARG A 30 47.75 -12.87 11.15
CA ARG A 30 47.04 -12.65 9.88
C ARG A 30 45.64 -13.26 9.92
N ARG A 31 45.52 -14.52 10.34
CA ARG A 31 44.24 -15.23 10.44
C ARG A 31 43.31 -14.57 11.45
N MET A 32 43.84 -14.13 12.60
CA MET A 32 43.08 -13.40 13.61
C MET A 32 42.52 -12.10 13.02
N LEU A 33 43.37 -11.27 12.41
CA LEU A 33 42.95 -10.00 11.80
C LEU A 33 41.91 -10.22 10.70
N THR A 34 42.13 -11.16 9.78
CA THR A 34 41.15 -11.47 8.72
C THR A 34 39.82 -11.93 9.30
N THR A 35 39.83 -12.81 10.31
CA THR A 35 38.59 -13.33 10.93
C THR A 35 37.82 -12.21 11.61
N VAL A 36 38.49 -11.36 12.38
CA VAL A 36 37.87 -10.22 13.07
C VAL A 36 37.34 -9.21 12.06
N THR A 37 38.13 -8.81 11.05
CA THR A 37 37.70 -7.85 10.03
C THR A 37 36.52 -8.38 9.21
N SER A 38 36.54 -9.65 8.80
CA SER A 38 35.41 -10.26 8.09
C SER A 38 34.16 -10.35 8.97
N GLY A 39 34.31 -10.73 10.25
CA GLY A 39 33.19 -10.77 11.20
C GLY A 39 32.56 -9.40 11.42
N VAL A 40 33.38 -8.38 11.68
CA VAL A 40 32.92 -6.99 11.81
C VAL A 40 32.28 -6.49 10.52
N GLY A 41 32.86 -6.80 9.36
CA GLY A 41 32.31 -6.46 8.05
C GLY A 41 30.92 -7.07 7.81
N LEU A 42 30.71 -8.34 8.18
CA LEU A 42 29.40 -9.00 8.08
C LEU A 42 28.36 -8.36 9.02
N VAL A 43 28.74 -8.06 10.26
CA VAL A 43 27.86 -7.36 11.21
C VAL A 43 27.51 -5.97 10.69
N GLY A 44 28.50 -5.22 10.18
CA GLY A 44 28.29 -3.90 9.58
C GLY A 44 27.35 -3.95 8.38
N ALA A 45 27.54 -4.91 7.47
CA ALA A 45 26.65 -5.11 6.32
C ALA A 45 25.21 -5.42 6.76
N GLY A 46 25.03 -6.34 7.72
CA GLY A 46 23.70 -6.65 8.29
C GLY A 46 23.06 -5.42 8.93
N ALA A 47 23.84 -4.62 9.66
CA ALA A 47 23.36 -3.39 10.30
C ALA A 47 22.93 -2.31 9.29
N MET A 48 23.46 -2.31 8.05
CA MET A 48 23.04 -1.38 6.99
C MET A 48 21.79 -1.86 6.23
N VAL A 49 21.61 -3.17 6.05
CA VAL A 49 20.46 -3.73 5.34
C VAL A 49 19.15 -3.43 6.07
N VAL A 50 19.13 -3.54 7.41
CA VAL A 50 17.92 -3.32 8.21
C VAL A 50 17.29 -1.93 8.02
N PRO A 51 18.01 -0.80 8.26
CA PRO A 51 17.45 0.53 8.06
C PRO A 51 17.15 0.83 6.58
N PHE A 52 17.90 0.25 5.64
CA PHE A 52 17.64 0.40 4.21
C PHE A 52 16.28 -0.21 3.82
N VAL A 53 16.02 -1.46 4.23
CA VAL A 53 14.71 -2.11 4.00
C VAL A 53 13.61 -1.39 4.78
N ALA A 54 13.87 -1.01 6.04
CA ALA A 54 12.91 -0.27 6.84
C ALA A 54 12.55 1.10 6.22
N SER A 55 13.46 1.73 5.47
CA SER A 55 13.20 2.99 4.77
C SER A 55 12.17 2.85 3.62
N MET A 56 11.93 1.63 3.14
CA MET A 56 10.90 1.34 2.13
C MET A 56 9.51 1.16 2.76
N ALA A 57 9.41 1.07 4.09
CA ALA A 57 8.13 0.98 4.79
C ALA A 57 7.38 2.34 4.77
N PRO A 58 6.06 2.36 5.01
CA PRO A 58 5.29 3.59 5.04
C PRO A 58 5.86 4.63 6.01
N SER A 59 6.05 5.86 5.52
CA SER A 59 6.55 7.00 6.31
C SER A 59 5.58 7.39 7.42
N ALA A 60 6.04 8.17 8.41
CA ALA A 60 5.18 8.68 9.47
C ALA A 60 3.99 9.49 8.93
N ARG A 61 4.20 10.28 7.86
CA ARG A 61 3.13 10.99 7.16
C ARG A 61 2.12 10.03 6.54
N ALA A 62 2.59 8.96 5.90
CA ALA A 62 1.72 7.94 5.31
C ALA A 62 0.91 7.18 6.38
N LYS A 63 1.50 6.91 7.55
CA LYS A 63 0.80 6.31 8.69
C LYS A 63 -0.24 7.26 9.29
N ALA A 64 0.10 8.54 9.45
CA ALA A 64 -0.82 9.56 9.96
C ALA A 64 -2.02 9.78 9.03
N ALA A 65 -1.84 9.70 7.72
CA ALA A 65 -2.94 9.73 6.73
C ALA A 65 -3.92 8.55 6.86
N GLY A 66 -3.61 7.55 7.71
CA GLY A 66 -4.50 6.46 8.05
C GLY A 66 -5.35 6.66 9.30
N ALA A 67 -5.26 7.84 9.94
CA ALA A 67 -6.16 8.22 11.02
C ALA A 67 -7.63 8.25 10.54
N PRO A 68 -8.59 8.04 11.44
CA PRO A 68 -10.01 8.17 11.11
C PRO A 68 -10.37 9.56 10.59
N VAL A 69 -11.35 9.62 9.69
CA VAL A 69 -11.83 10.86 9.08
C VAL A 69 -13.30 11.06 9.40
N GLU A 70 -13.62 12.17 10.06
CA GLU A 70 -15.01 12.57 10.31
C GLU A 70 -15.58 13.29 9.08
N VAL A 71 -16.79 12.90 8.69
CA VAL A 71 -17.49 13.41 7.51
C VAL A 71 -18.89 13.91 7.89
N ASP A 72 -19.21 15.13 7.47
CA ASP A 72 -20.56 15.70 7.54
C ASP A 72 -21.35 15.36 6.27
N ILE A 73 -22.48 14.68 6.43
CA ILE A 73 -23.39 14.33 5.32
C ILE A 73 -24.71 15.10 5.35
N SER A 74 -24.84 16.15 6.18
CA SER A 74 -26.06 16.96 6.28
C SER A 74 -26.53 17.57 4.95
N THR A 75 -25.59 17.87 4.04
CA THR A 75 -25.88 18.45 2.72
C THR A 75 -26.03 17.40 1.61
N LEU A 76 -25.79 16.13 1.91
CA LEU A 76 -25.86 15.04 0.94
C LEU A 76 -27.33 14.70 0.63
N LYS A 77 -27.74 15.06 -0.58
CA LYS A 77 -29.09 14.76 -1.11
C LYS A 77 -29.16 13.34 -1.66
N GLU A 78 -30.37 12.79 -1.70
CA GLU A 78 -30.64 11.51 -2.33
C GLU A 78 -30.21 11.50 -3.81
N GLY A 79 -29.70 10.36 -4.27
CA GLY A 79 -29.14 10.16 -5.60
C GLY A 79 -27.79 10.85 -5.83
N ARG A 80 -27.15 11.40 -4.79
CA ARG A 80 -25.85 12.08 -4.89
C ARG A 80 -24.78 11.32 -4.13
N MET A 81 -23.54 11.56 -4.57
CA MET A 81 -22.33 11.02 -3.99
C MET A 81 -21.42 12.14 -3.50
N LEU A 82 -20.86 11.94 -2.31
CA LEU A 82 -19.75 12.70 -1.76
C LEU A 82 -18.48 11.84 -1.86
N THR A 83 -17.36 12.46 -2.21
CA THR A 83 -16.06 11.80 -2.20
C THR A 83 -15.16 12.44 -1.14
N VAL A 84 -14.61 11.62 -0.24
CA VAL A 84 -13.60 12.04 0.74
C VAL A 84 -12.35 11.19 0.57
N GLU A 85 -11.23 11.60 1.16
CA GLU A 85 -9.97 10.84 1.12
C GLU A 85 -9.71 10.17 2.47
N TRP A 86 -9.37 8.88 2.45
CA TRP A 86 -8.88 8.13 3.62
C TRP A 86 -7.76 7.19 3.19
N ARG A 87 -6.61 7.23 3.87
CA ARG A 87 -5.41 6.43 3.52
C ARG A 87 -4.95 6.64 2.07
N GLY A 88 -5.10 7.85 1.54
CA GLY A 88 -4.77 8.17 0.14
C GLY A 88 -5.67 7.52 -0.90
N LYS A 89 -6.83 6.98 -0.49
CA LYS A 89 -7.83 6.36 -1.37
C LYS A 89 -9.14 7.18 -1.33
N PRO A 90 -9.86 7.27 -2.45
CA PRO A 90 -11.19 7.85 -2.45
C PRO A 90 -12.16 6.95 -1.66
N VAL A 91 -12.94 7.55 -0.78
CA VAL A 91 -14.08 6.93 -0.11
C VAL A 91 -15.32 7.62 -0.66
N TRP A 92 -16.20 6.83 -1.25
CA TRP A 92 -17.48 7.28 -1.76
C TRP A 92 -18.56 7.07 -0.72
N ILE A 93 -19.34 8.13 -0.49
CA ILE A 93 -20.47 8.14 0.40
C ILE A 93 -21.68 8.53 -0.44
N ILE A 94 -22.59 7.58 -0.66
CA ILE A 94 -23.75 7.76 -1.53
C ILE A 94 -25.01 7.72 -0.69
N ARG A 95 -25.89 8.71 -0.88
CA ARG A 95 -27.25 8.64 -0.34
C ARG A 95 -28.17 8.10 -1.42
N ARG A 96 -28.49 6.82 -1.34
CA ARG A 96 -29.29 6.05 -2.30
C ARG A 96 -30.76 6.48 -2.24
N THR A 97 -31.39 6.57 -3.40
CA THR A 97 -32.86 6.76 -3.48
C THR A 97 -33.55 5.42 -3.25
N GLN A 98 -34.85 5.43 -2.93
CA GLN A 98 -35.62 4.20 -2.83
C GLN A 98 -35.54 3.35 -4.11
N LYS A 99 -35.62 3.99 -5.29
CA LYS A 99 -35.46 3.31 -6.57
C LYS A 99 -34.11 2.58 -6.68
N MET A 100 -33.01 3.22 -6.26
CA MET A 100 -31.69 2.59 -6.30
C MET A 100 -31.63 1.34 -5.41
N LEU A 101 -32.36 1.32 -4.30
CA LEU A 101 -32.45 0.16 -3.40
C LEU A 101 -33.33 -0.94 -3.98
N ASP A 102 -34.48 -0.59 -4.55
CA ASP A 102 -35.40 -1.55 -5.17
C ASP A 102 -34.74 -2.27 -6.36
N ASP A 103 -33.93 -1.55 -7.14
CA ASP A 103 -33.21 -2.09 -8.29
C ASP A 103 -32.14 -3.14 -7.88
N LEU A 104 -31.61 -3.08 -6.63
CA LEU A 104 -30.57 -4.02 -6.16
C LEU A 104 -31.05 -5.48 -6.15
N ALA A 105 -32.33 -5.71 -5.84
CA ALA A 105 -32.92 -7.04 -5.83
C ALA A 105 -33.11 -7.58 -7.25
N GLN A 106 -33.38 -6.71 -8.22
CA GLN A 106 -33.67 -7.09 -9.60
C GLN A 106 -32.43 -7.55 -10.37
N ILE A 107 -31.24 -7.14 -9.94
CA ILE A 107 -29.98 -7.45 -10.63
C ILE A 107 -29.14 -8.54 -9.96
N ARG A 108 -29.63 -9.18 -8.89
CA ARG A 108 -28.85 -10.19 -8.13
C ARG A 108 -28.22 -11.27 -9.00
N ASP A 109 -28.96 -11.77 -9.99
CA ASP A 109 -28.49 -12.84 -10.89
C ASP A 109 -27.34 -12.40 -11.80
N ARG A 110 -27.18 -11.08 -12.01
CA ARG A 110 -26.13 -10.47 -12.84
C ARG A 110 -24.83 -10.24 -12.07
N LEU A 111 -24.79 -10.44 -10.75
CA LEU A 111 -23.65 -10.13 -9.89
C LEU A 111 -22.77 -11.36 -9.65
N ALA A 112 -21.45 -11.19 -9.63
CA ALA A 112 -20.53 -12.30 -9.36
C ALA A 112 -20.58 -12.76 -7.91
N ASP A 113 -20.70 -11.81 -6.97
CA ASP A 113 -20.75 -12.05 -5.53
C ASP A 113 -21.93 -11.27 -4.87
N PRO A 114 -23.19 -11.70 -5.10
CA PRO A 114 -24.37 -11.01 -4.58
C PRO A 114 -24.50 -11.07 -3.05
N ASP A 115 -23.96 -12.11 -2.43
CA ASP A 115 -24.03 -12.38 -0.99
C ASP A 115 -22.81 -11.88 -0.21
N SER A 116 -21.86 -11.23 -0.89
CA SER A 116 -20.62 -10.74 -0.27
C SER A 116 -19.83 -11.83 0.46
N THR A 117 -19.65 -12.96 -0.20
CA THR A 117 -18.99 -14.15 0.36
C THR A 117 -17.50 -13.92 0.65
N VAL A 118 -16.90 -12.90 0.04
CA VAL A 118 -15.52 -12.49 0.27
C VAL A 118 -15.43 -11.62 1.54
N LEU A 119 -15.12 -12.26 2.68
CA LEU A 119 -15.25 -11.65 4.02
C LEU A 119 -14.26 -10.51 4.32
N ASP A 120 -13.09 -10.48 3.68
CA ASP A 120 -12.07 -9.44 3.92
C ASP A 120 -12.41 -8.09 3.25
N GLN A 121 -13.52 -8.01 2.52
CA GLN A 121 -13.91 -6.78 1.81
C GLN A 121 -14.81 -5.85 2.62
N GLN A 122 -15.38 -6.32 3.72
CA GLN A 122 -16.38 -5.56 4.47
C GLN A 122 -16.46 -6.00 5.94
N PRO A 123 -16.71 -5.07 6.86
CA PRO A 123 -17.02 -5.40 8.25
C PRO A 123 -18.30 -6.22 8.40
N THR A 124 -18.45 -6.88 9.55
CA THR A 124 -19.58 -7.74 9.93
C THR A 124 -20.93 -7.05 9.75
N TYR A 125 -21.06 -5.81 10.20
CA TYR A 125 -22.30 -5.03 10.11
C TYR A 125 -22.70 -4.71 8.66
N ALA A 126 -21.76 -4.78 7.71
CA ALA A 126 -21.99 -4.57 6.28
C ALA A 126 -22.12 -5.90 5.52
N HIS A 127 -22.15 -7.04 6.21
CA HIS A 127 -22.46 -8.34 5.61
C HIS A 127 -23.98 -8.53 5.49
N ASN A 128 -24.60 -7.71 4.63
CA ASN A 128 -26.02 -7.70 4.32
C ASN A 128 -26.24 -7.31 2.85
N GLU A 129 -27.47 -7.38 2.37
CA GLU A 129 -27.82 -7.10 0.97
C GLU A 129 -27.39 -5.71 0.49
N TYR A 130 -27.42 -4.71 1.37
CA TYR A 130 -27.14 -3.30 1.06
C TYR A 130 -25.66 -2.93 1.23
N ARG A 131 -24.87 -3.80 1.85
CA ARG A 131 -23.45 -3.59 2.19
C ARG A 131 -23.21 -2.32 2.99
N SER A 132 -24.08 -2.05 3.94
CA SER A 132 -24.12 -0.81 4.71
C SER A 132 -24.81 -0.98 6.07
N ILE A 133 -24.48 -0.14 7.05
CA ILE A 133 -25.21 -0.05 8.33
C ILE A 133 -26.63 0.49 8.10
N ARG A 134 -26.74 1.57 7.32
CA ARG A 134 -28.02 2.18 6.94
C ARG A 134 -28.30 1.96 5.45
N PRO A 135 -29.41 1.33 5.05
CA PRO A 135 -29.68 0.99 3.65
C PRO A 135 -29.63 2.18 2.70
N GLU A 136 -29.91 3.40 3.13
CA GLU A 136 -29.85 4.60 2.29
C GLU A 136 -28.42 5.16 2.15
N ILE A 137 -27.46 4.76 2.99
CA ILE A 137 -26.07 5.29 2.94
C ILE A 137 -25.08 4.17 2.59
N LEU A 138 -24.54 4.20 1.38
CA LEU A 138 -23.41 3.33 0.99
C LEU A 138 -22.08 4.04 1.25
N ILE A 139 -21.14 3.36 1.90
CA ILE A 139 -19.77 3.83 2.12
C ILE A 139 -18.81 2.79 1.57
N VAL A 140 -18.05 3.12 0.52
CA VAL A 140 -17.11 2.20 -0.14
C VAL A 140 -15.82 2.90 -0.54
N LEU A 141 -14.73 2.14 -0.65
CA LEU A 141 -13.52 2.60 -1.30
C LEU A 141 -13.76 2.67 -2.82
N GLY A 142 -13.58 3.86 -3.39
CA GLY A 142 -13.68 4.12 -4.84
C GLY A 142 -12.50 3.59 -5.64
N VAL A 143 -12.06 2.37 -5.33
CA VAL A 143 -10.88 1.72 -5.88
C VAL A 143 -11.31 0.41 -6.50
N CYS A 144 -11.20 0.31 -7.83
CA CYS A 144 -11.53 -0.91 -8.56
C CYS A 144 -10.66 -2.07 -8.09
N THR A 145 -11.30 -3.18 -7.74
CA THR A 145 -10.64 -4.40 -7.24
C THR A 145 -9.88 -5.18 -8.30
N HIS A 146 -9.95 -4.78 -9.58
CA HIS A 146 -9.10 -5.35 -10.62
C HIS A 146 -7.63 -4.92 -10.44
N LEU A 147 -7.33 -3.64 -10.69
CA LEU A 147 -5.96 -3.09 -10.67
C LEU A 147 -5.88 -1.68 -10.05
N GLY A 148 -6.89 -1.28 -9.27
CA GLY A 148 -6.80 -0.08 -8.43
C GLY A 148 -7.15 1.26 -9.10
N CYS A 149 -7.63 1.27 -10.35
CA CYS A 149 -8.20 2.48 -10.95
C CYS A 149 -9.38 3.01 -10.14
N ALA A 150 -9.67 4.32 -10.21
CA ALA A 150 -10.92 4.87 -9.70
C ALA A 150 -12.04 4.68 -10.75
N PRO A 151 -13.11 3.91 -10.46
CA PRO A 151 -14.28 3.87 -11.34
C PRO A 151 -14.99 5.24 -11.40
N THR A 152 -15.77 5.45 -12.44
CA THR A 152 -16.61 6.64 -12.63
C THR A 152 -18.04 6.36 -12.20
N GLU A 153 -18.72 7.37 -11.65
CA GLU A 153 -20.16 7.30 -11.41
C GLU A 153 -20.93 7.17 -12.73
N LYS A 154 -21.87 6.22 -12.77
CA LYS A 154 -22.77 5.99 -13.90
C LYS A 154 -24.18 5.81 -13.35
N PHE A 155 -24.72 6.87 -12.75
CA PHE A 155 -26.01 6.81 -12.04
C PHE A 155 -27.22 6.93 -12.99
N GLU A 156 -27.02 7.47 -14.18
CA GLU A 156 -28.04 7.44 -15.24
C GLU A 156 -28.31 5.99 -15.66
N THR A 157 -29.58 5.69 -15.99
CA THR A 157 -30.05 4.35 -16.34
C THR A 157 -30.27 4.20 -17.84
N GLY A 158 -30.26 2.95 -18.31
CA GLY A 158 -30.48 2.59 -19.71
C GLY A 158 -29.48 3.21 -20.67
N ALA A 159 -29.90 3.40 -21.92
CA ALA A 159 -29.05 3.90 -23.02
C ALA A 159 -28.34 5.23 -22.70
N ALA A 160 -28.96 6.09 -21.89
CA ALA A 160 -28.39 7.37 -21.47
C ALA A 160 -27.05 7.20 -20.71
N SER A 161 -26.89 6.07 -19.98
CA SER A 161 -25.66 5.77 -19.24
C SER A 161 -24.41 5.63 -20.12
N GLY A 162 -24.59 5.28 -21.39
CA GLY A 162 -23.52 4.87 -22.30
C GLY A 162 -22.85 3.54 -21.93
N ILE A 163 -23.50 2.71 -21.09
CA ILE A 163 -23.02 1.37 -20.70
C ILE A 163 -23.82 0.29 -21.44
N SER A 164 -25.12 0.21 -21.16
CA SER A 164 -26.04 -0.73 -21.82
C SER A 164 -27.50 -0.28 -21.64
N ASP A 165 -28.40 -0.78 -22.48
CA ASP A 165 -29.84 -0.45 -22.42
C ASP A 165 -30.51 -0.96 -21.14
N ASP A 166 -29.95 -1.99 -20.52
CA ASP A 166 -30.41 -2.63 -19.28
C ASP A 166 -29.61 -2.17 -18.04
N TRP A 167 -28.82 -1.10 -18.16
CA TRP A 167 -28.02 -0.57 -17.06
C TRP A 167 -28.93 0.09 -16.01
N VAL A 168 -28.84 -0.39 -14.77
CA VAL A 168 -29.68 0.11 -13.65
C VAL A 168 -29.00 1.21 -12.83
N GLY A 169 -27.76 1.58 -13.16
CA GLY A 169 -26.98 2.54 -12.41
C GLY A 169 -25.91 1.90 -11.51
N GLY A 170 -24.90 2.69 -11.15
CA GLY A 170 -23.82 2.27 -10.27
C GLY A 170 -22.48 2.89 -10.67
N PHE A 171 -21.45 2.07 -10.80
CA PHE A 171 -20.09 2.48 -11.09
C PHE A 171 -19.50 1.69 -12.26
N PHE A 172 -18.73 2.38 -13.10
CA PHE A 172 -18.05 1.77 -14.23
C PHE A 172 -16.57 2.15 -14.26
N CYS A 173 -15.69 1.17 -14.38
CA CYS A 173 -14.26 1.35 -14.47
C CYS A 173 -13.79 1.26 -15.93
N PRO A 174 -13.44 2.39 -16.58
CA PRO A 174 -13.09 2.41 -18.00
C PRO A 174 -11.73 1.76 -18.31
N CYS A 175 -10.91 1.47 -17.29
CA CYS A 175 -9.59 0.87 -17.51
C CYS A 175 -9.68 -0.50 -18.21
N HIS A 176 -10.62 -1.35 -17.78
CA HIS A 176 -10.79 -2.72 -18.30
C HIS A 176 -12.27 -3.16 -18.36
N GLY A 177 -13.21 -2.22 -18.24
CA GLY A 177 -14.65 -2.50 -18.37
C GLY A 177 -15.29 -3.20 -17.17
N SER A 178 -14.77 -3.01 -15.95
CA SER A 178 -15.42 -3.54 -14.75
C SER A 178 -16.61 -2.68 -14.32
N ALA A 179 -17.71 -3.30 -13.95
CA ALA A 179 -18.93 -2.63 -13.53
C ALA A 179 -19.34 -3.06 -12.11
N PHE A 180 -19.95 -2.14 -11.36
CA PHE A 180 -20.43 -2.34 -10.01
C PHE A 180 -21.81 -1.69 -9.82
N ASP A 181 -22.66 -2.26 -8.99
CA ASP A 181 -23.99 -1.70 -8.70
C ASP A 181 -23.99 -0.64 -7.58
N PHE A 182 -25.18 -0.20 -7.16
CA PHE A 182 -25.36 0.76 -6.06
C PHE A 182 -25.07 0.20 -4.66
N ALA A 183 -24.73 -1.07 -4.50
CA ALA A 183 -24.15 -1.65 -3.28
C ALA A 183 -22.63 -1.88 -3.45
N GLY A 184 -22.04 -1.44 -4.56
CA GLY A 184 -20.64 -1.69 -4.90
C GLY A 184 -20.36 -3.15 -5.24
N ARG A 185 -21.38 -3.95 -5.55
CA ARG A 185 -21.24 -5.36 -5.92
C ARG A 185 -20.83 -5.50 -7.38
N VAL A 186 -19.89 -6.38 -7.66
CA VAL A 186 -19.32 -6.55 -9.00
C VAL A 186 -20.25 -7.37 -9.89
N PHE A 187 -20.41 -6.93 -11.15
CA PHE A 187 -21.15 -7.69 -12.16
C PHE A 187 -20.38 -8.95 -12.60
N ARG A 188 -21.07 -9.99 -13.06
CA ARG A 188 -20.44 -11.17 -13.68
C ARG A 188 -19.77 -10.79 -15.00
N ASN A 189 -18.84 -11.64 -15.44
CA ASN A 189 -18.16 -11.53 -16.74
C ASN A 189 -17.37 -10.22 -16.94
N VAL A 190 -16.84 -9.65 -15.85
CA VAL A 190 -15.91 -8.52 -15.90
C VAL A 190 -14.57 -8.86 -15.20
N PRO A 191 -13.47 -8.12 -15.46
CA PRO A 191 -12.16 -8.47 -14.90
C PRO A 191 -11.99 -8.25 -13.39
N ALA A 192 -12.76 -7.37 -12.77
CA ALA A 192 -12.72 -7.18 -11.33
C ALA A 192 -13.15 -8.47 -10.61
N PRO A 193 -12.33 -9.03 -9.71
CA PRO A 193 -12.61 -10.33 -9.10
C PRO A 193 -13.65 -10.26 -7.98
N THR A 194 -13.85 -9.09 -7.38
CA THR A 194 -14.60 -8.95 -6.13
C THR A 194 -15.33 -7.60 -6.03
N ASN A 195 -16.22 -7.46 -5.04
CA ASN A 195 -16.98 -6.23 -4.78
C ASN A 195 -16.06 -5.06 -4.35
N LEU A 196 -16.52 -3.82 -4.44
CA LEU A 196 -15.81 -2.67 -3.87
C LEU A 196 -15.71 -2.81 -2.35
N VAL A 197 -14.55 -2.52 -1.77
CA VAL A 197 -14.31 -2.66 -0.33
C VAL A 197 -15.16 -1.66 0.46
N VAL A 198 -15.86 -2.12 1.49
CA VAL A 198 -16.49 -1.26 2.50
C VAL A 198 -15.46 -1.00 3.59
N PRO A 199 -15.02 0.25 3.82
CA PRO A 199 -14.09 0.52 4.90
C PRO A 199 -14.78 0.39 6.27
N PRO A 200 -14.03 0.14 7.36
CA PRO A 200 -14.51 0.35 8.72
C PRO A 200 -15.09 1.76 8.85
N HIS A 201 -16.28 1.88 9.42
CA HIS A 201 -16.95 3.15 9.64
C HIS A 201 -18.03 3.04 10.71
N SER A 202 -18.32 4.19 11.33
CA SER A 202 -19.39 4.32 12.31
C SER A 202 -20.17 5.61 12.15
N PHE A 203 -21.38 5.66 12.70
CA PHE A 203 -22.19 6.87 12.74
C PHE A 203 -22.11 7.50 14.12
N LEU A 204 -21.54 8.72 14.19
CA LEU A 204 -21.47 9.50 15.42
C LEU A 204 -22.80 10.23 15.70
N SER A 205 -23.58 10.50 14.65
CA SER A 205 -24.94 11.03 14.73
C SER A 205 -25.71 10.72 13.44
N GLU A 206 -26.90 11.30 13.26
CA GLU A 206 -27.66 11.20 12.01
C GLU A 206 -26.86 11.68 10.78
N ASN A 207 -26.09 12.76 10.93
CA ASN A 207 -25.40 13.43 9.82
C ASN A 207 -23.87 13.39 9.92
N ARG A 208 -23.30 12.61 10.84
CA ARG A 208 -21.85 12.50 11.05
C ARG A 208 -21.40 11.05 10.96
N ILE A 209 -20.46 10.79 10.04
CA ILE A 209 -19.83 9.48 9.85
C ILE A 209 -18.36 9.60 10.25
N LEU A 210 -17.84 8.60 10.95
CA LEU A 210 -16.42 8.42 11.18
C LEU A 210 -15.92 7.27 10.32
N VAL A 211 -15.08 7.56 9.32
CA VAL A 211 -14.46 6.54 8.46
C VAL A 211 -13.13 6.10 9.08
N GLY A 212 -12.91 4.79 9.17
CA GLY A 212 -11.70 4.16 9.68
C GLY A 212 -11.81 3.53 11.08
N VAL A 213 -13.01 3.53 11.67
CA VAL A 213 -13.33 2.93 12.99
C VAL A 213 -14.61 2.13 12.85
N ASP A 214 -14.65 0.91 13.37
CA ASP A 214 -15.85 0.06 13.30
C ASP A 214 -16.96 0.57 14.24
N GLN A 215 -18.22 0.35 13.85
CA GLN A 215 -19.39 0.72 14.65
C GLN A 215 -19.37 0.07 16.05
N GLU A 216 -18.87 -1.16 16.15
CA GLU A 216 -18.76 -1.91 17.40
C GLU A 216 -17.75 -1.28 18.39
N GLU A 217 -16.75 -0.56 17.91
CA GLU A 217 -15.75 0.14 18.76
C GLU A 217 -16.26 1.50 19.28
N THR A 218 -17.35 2.01 18.70
CA THR A 218 -17.94 3.32 19.05
C THR A 218 -19.28 3.21 19.78
N ALA A 219 -19.83 1.99 19.91
CA ALA A 219 -21.09 1.69 20.58
C ALA A 219 -20.94 1.50 22.10
#